data_AF-A0A0H2WE30-F1
#
_entry.id   AF-A0A0H2WE30-F1
#
_cell.length_a   1.000
_cell.length_b   1.000
_cell.length_c   1.000
_cell.angle_alpha   90.00
_cell.angle_beta   90.00
_cell.angle_gamma   90.00
#
_symmetry.space_group_name_H-M   'P 1'
#
loop_
_entity.id
_entity.type
_entity.pdbx_description
1 polymer ?
#
loop_
_entity_poly.entity_id
_entity_poly.type
_entity_poly.pdbx_seq_one_letter_code
_entity_poly.pdbx_strand_id
1 'polypeptide(L)' 'MDRYPAPMRNLMPWVRDNAAEIADAFLREGMSEGGAIRIAIAQAKHWLRSGTVRARMRPADERAS' A
#
# COMPACT_ATOMS: atom_id res chain seq x y z
N MET A 1 3.35 3.74 18.93
CA MET A 1 3.33 4.45 17.63
C MET A 1 2.46 3.64 16.70
N ASP A 2 1.40 4.23 16.16
CA ASP A 2 0.59 3.55 15.15
C ASP A 2 1.45 3.19 13.94
N ARG A 3 1.42 1.92 13.53
CA ARG A 3 2.13 1.43 12.34
C ARG A 3 1.65 2.10 11.04
N TYR A 4 0.46 2.70 11.05
CA TYR A 4 -0.14 3.31 9.88
C TYR A 4 -0.74 4.69 10.22
N PRO A 5 -0.63 5.67 9.31
CA PRO A 5 -1.25 6.96 9.50
C PRO A 5 -2.78 6.83 9.48
N ALA A 6 -3.47 7.78 10.10
CA ALA A 6 -4.93 7.77 10.27
C ALA A 6 -5.74 7.45 8.99
N PRO A 7 -5.40 8.00 7.80
CA PRO A 7 -6.12 7.73 6.56
C PRO A 7 -6.02 6.28 6.08
N MET A 8 -5.01 5.53 6.55
CA MET A 8 -4.74 4.15 6.10
C MET A 8 -5.35 3.09 7.01
N ARG A 9 -5.80 3.48 8.22
CA ARG A 9 -6.34 2.54 9.23
C ARG A 9 -7.65 1.87 8.81
N ASN A 10 -8.48 2.55 8.04
CA ASN A 10 -9.78 2.04 7.57
C ASN A 10 -9.71 1.38 6.19
N LEU A 11 -8.50 1.20 5.64
CA LEU A 11 -8.32 0.52 4.36
C LEU A 11 -8.25 -0.99 4.57
N MET A 12 -8.63 -1.76 3.54
CA MET A 12 -8.40 -3.21 3.55
C MET A 12 -6.90 -3.48 3.79
N PRO A 13 -6.52 -4.54 4.54
CA PRO A 13 -5.14 -4.76 4.97
C PRO A 13 -4.11 -4.68 3.83
N TRP A 14 -4.42 -5.26 2.68
CA TRP A 14 -3.52 -5.25 1.53
C TRP A 14 -3.47 -3.90 0.78
N VAL A 15 -4.55 -3.10 0.80
CA VAL A 15 -4.53 -1.72 0.25
C VAL A 15 -3.61 -0.87 1.11
N ARG A 16 -3.76 -1.01 2.43
CA ARG A 16 -2.96 -0.32 3.43
C ARG A 16 -1.48 -0.67 3.29
N ASP A 17 -1.13 -1.94 3.19
CA ASP A 17 0.27 -2.38 3.10
C ASP A 17 0.92 -1.89 1.80
N ASN A 18 0.24 -2.04 0.66
CA ASN A 18 0.73 -1.51 -0.61
C ASN A 18 0.85 0.02 -0.62
N ALA A 19 -0.13 0.73 -0.05
CA ALA A 19 -0.04 2.18 0.08
C ALA A 19 1.09 2.60 1.04
N ALA A 20 1.46 1.79 2.02
CA ALA A 20 2.59 2.10 2.92
C ALA A 20 3.91 2.03 2.16
N GLU A 21 4.13 0.97 1.38
CA GLU A 21 5.34 0.82 0.56
C GLU A 21 5.51 1.99 -0.43
N ILE A 22 4.43 2.40 -1.08
CA ILE A 22 4.44 3.53 -2.03
C ILE A 22 4.69 4.86 -1.31
N ALA A 23 4.06 5.08 -0.15
CA ALA A 23 4.26 6.31 0.63
C ALA A 23 5.71 6.41 1.13
N ASP A 24 6.29 5.31 1.61
CA ASP A 24 7.69 5.26 2.05
C ASP A 24 8.66 5.57 0.90
N ALA A 25 8.36 5.15 -0.33
CA ALA A 25 9.15 5.51 -1.50
C ALA A 25 9.13 7.03 -1.75
N PHE A 26 7.96 7.65 -1.76
CA PHE A 26 7.84 9.10 -1.94
C PHE A 26 8.49 9.90 -0.80
N LEU A 27 8.39 9.43 0.43
CA LEU A 27 9.05 10.05 1.57
C LEU A 27 10.58 10.02 1.42
N ARG A 28 11.15 8.90 0.96
CA ARG A 28 12.59 8.79 0.65
C ARG A 28 13.02 9.73 -0.47
N GLU A 29 12.12 10.03 -1.40
CA GLU A 29 12.35 11.02 -2.47
C GLU A 29 12.16 12.47 -2.01
N GLY A 30 11.83 12.71 -0.74
CA GLY A 30 11.66 14.05 -0.16
C GLY A 30 10.27 14.66 -0.40
N MET A 31 9.29 13.86 -0.80
CA MET A 31 7.90 14.33 -0.90
C MET A 31 7.31 14.58 0.50
N SER A 32 6.45 15.60 0.61
CA SER A 32 5.68 15.82 1.82
C SER A 32 4.83 14.60 2.21
N GLU A 33 4.80 14.27 3.50
CA GLU A 33 4.07 13.12 4.04
C GLU A 33 2.58 13.11 3.64
N GLY A 34 1.90 14.24 3.80
CA GLY A 34 0.49 14.37 3.41
C GLY A 34 0.25 14.23 1.90
N GLY A 35 1.24 14.55 1.06
CA GLY A 35 1.19 14.30 -0.38
C GLY A 35 1.40 12.83 -0.70
N ALA A 36 2.47 12.26 -0.16
CA ALA A 36 2.87 10.86 -0.32
C ALA A 36 1.72 9.90 0.04
N ILE A 37 1.11 10.09 1.21
CA ILE A 37 0.00 9.25 1.70
C ILE A 37 -1.20 9.31 0.75
N ARG A 38 -1.60 10.51 0.29
CA ARG A 38 -2.76 10.66 -0.60
C ARG A 38 -2.56 9.98 -1.94
N ILE A 39 -1.39 10.19 -2.55
CA ILE A 39 -1.05 9.59 -3.85
C ILE A 39 -0.94 8.07 -3.71
N ALA A 40 -0.29 7.59 -2.64
CA ALA A 40 -0.14 6.16 -2.38
C ALA A 40 -1.48 5.44 -2.21
N ILE A 41 -2.44 6.01 -1.47
CA ILE A 41 -3.79 5.43 -1.32
C ILE A 41 -4.51 5.39 -2.68
N ALA A 42 -4.40 6.46 -3.49
CA ALA A 42 -5.01 6.50 -4.81
C ALA A 42 -4.44 5.42 -5.74
N GLN A 43 -3.11 5.28 -5.76
CA GLN A 43 -2.39 4.28 -6.56
C GLN A 43 -2.73 2.86 -6.13
N ALA A 44 -2.73 2.57 -4.82
CA ALA A 44 -3.07 1.26 -4.27
C ALA A 44 -4.52 0.85 -4.61
N LYS A 45 -5.47 1.80 -4.51
CA LYS A 45 -6.86 1.57 -4.92
C LYS A 45 -7.00 1.38 -6.43
N HIS A 46 -6.20 2.07 -7.24
CA HIS A 46 -6.21 1.91 -8.69
C HIS A 46 -5.75 0.50 -9.09
N TRP A 47 -4.67 -0.02 -8.51
CA TRP A 47 -4.18 -1.36 -8.85
C TRP A 47 -5.13 -2.51 -8.44
N LEU A 48 -5.99 -2.30 -7.44
CA LEU A 48 -7.11 -3.21 -7.17
C LEU A 48 -8.09 -3.26 -8.33
N ARG A 49 -8.53 -2.08 -8.78
CA ARG A 49 -9.53 -1.96 -9.85
C ARG A 49 -8.98 -2.50 -11.17
N SER A 50 -7.70 -2.26 -11.45
CA SER A 50 -7.03 -2.73 -12.66
C SER A 50 -6.69 -4.23 -12.63
N GLY A 51 -6.99 -4.96 -11.55
CA GLY A 51 -6.72 -6.40 -11.44
C GLY A 51 -5.24 -6.77 -11.31
N THR A 52 -4.32 -5.81 -11.35
CA THR A 52 -2.86 -6.03 -11.24
C THR A 52 -2.46 -6.59 -9.88
N VAL A 53 -3.16 -6.21 -8.81
CA VAL A 53 -2.94 -6.81 -7.46
C VAL A 53 -3.34 -8.29 -7.43
N ARG A 54 -4.27 -8.73 -8.30
CA ARG A 54 -4.68 -10.14 -8.40
C ARG A 54 -3.52 -11.04 -8.83
N ALA A 55 -2.51 -10.51 -9.53
CA ALA A 55 -1.32 -11.27 -9.94
C ALA A 55 -0.30 -11.42 -8.80
N ARG A 56 -0.24 -10.49 -7.83
CA ARG A 56 0.52 -10.65 -6.59
C ARG A 56 -0.19 -11.57 -5.58
N MET A 57 -1.41 -12.01 -5.87
CA MET A 57 -2.23 -12.92 -5.05
C MET A 57 -1.86 -14.40 -5.21
N ARG A 58 -0.57 -14.72 -5.40
CA ARG A 58 -0.09 -16.06 -5.03
C ARG A 58 0.42 -15.97 -3.60
N PRO A 59 -0.31 -16.54 -2.61
CA PRO A 59 0.15 -16.52 -1.24
C PRO A 59 1.51 -17.22 -1.17
N ALA A 60 2.43 -16.64 -0.43
CA ALA A 60 3.73 -17.22 -0.09
C ALA A 60 3.61 -18.43 0.87
N ASP A 61 2.53 -19.21 0.77
CA ASP A 61 2.25 -20.38 1.60
C ASP A 61 2.71 -21.70 0.93
N GLU A 62 3.13 -21.69 -0.34
CA GLU A 62 3.68 -22.87 -1.04
C GLU A 62 5.19 -23.08 -0.78
N ARG A 63 5.69 -22.69 0.40
CA ARG A 63 7.08 -22.92 0.83
C ARG A 63 7.18 -23.49 2.25
N ALA A 64 6.17 -24.25 2.67
CA ALA A 64 6.26 -25.16 3.81
C ALA A 64 5.68 -26.53 3.41
N SER A 65 6.51 -27.35 2.76
CA SER A 65 6.33 -28.80 2.67
C SER A 65 7.64 -29.48 2.99
#